data_AF-A0A2X2BHF8-F1
#
_entry.id   AF-A0A2X2BHF8-F1
#
_cell.length_a   1.000
_cell.length_b   1.000
_cell.length_c   1.000
_cell.angle_alpha   90.00
_cell.angle_beta   90.00
_cell.angle_gamma   90.00
#
_symmetry.space_group_name_H-M   'P 1'
#
loop_
_entity.id
_entity.type
_entity.pdbx_description
1 polymer ?
#
loop_
_entity_poly.entity_id
_entity_poly.type
_entity_poly.pdbx_seq_one_letter_code
_entity_poly.pdbx_strand_id
1 'polypeptide(L)'
;MREHFPELILCAGTVLTAQQADIAKEAGASFVISPGYNPKTVDYCLHNGIDIVPGINNPSQIEVALERGLTLLKFFPSRSFWWSKNAKSNGGHLTLKFNLCLLEELV
;
A
#
# COMPACT_ATOMS: atom_id res chain seq x y z
N MET A 1 -19.36 -3.03 -13.17
CA MET A 1 -18.78 -3.15 -11.81
C MET A 1 -19.39 -2.15 -10.83
N ARG A 2 -19.14 -0.84 -10.96
CA ARG A 2 -19.70 0.16 -10.01
C ARG A 2 -21.22 0.19 -9.92
N GLU A 3 -21.92 0.03 -11.04
CA GLU A 3 -23.40 -0.01 -11.06
C GLU A 3 -23.98 -1.21 -10.29
N HIS A 4 -23.23 -2.32 -10.23
CA HIS A 4 -23.69 -3.56 -9.61
C HIS A 4 -23.19 -3.70 -8.16
N PHE A 5 -22.14 -2.95 -7.80
CA PHE A 5 -21.49 -3.01 -6.50
C PHE A 5 -21.05 -1.59 -6.05
N PRO A 6 -21.99 -0.73 -5.63
CA PRO A 6 -21.68 0.66 -5.29
C PRO A 6 -20.79 0.80 -4.05
N GLU A 7 -20.76 -0.22 -3.18
CA GLU A 7 -19.93 -0.22 -1.96
C GLU A 7 -18.48 -0.69 -2.22
N LEU A 8 -18.16 -1.20 -3.41
CA LEU A 8 -16.80 -1.65 -3.73
C LEU A 8 -15.88 -0.46 -4.03
N ILE A 9 -14.77 -0.42 -3.29
CA ILE A 9 -13.67 0.48 -3.58
C ILE A 9 -12.76 -0.18 -4.60
N LEU A 10 -12.58 0.47 -5.75
CA LEU A 10 -11.70 -0.01 -6.82
C LEU A 10 -10.35 0.69 -6.72
N CYS A 11 -9.27 -0.08 -6.79
CA CYS A 11 -7.91 0.44 -6.79
C CYS A 11 -7.12 -0.17 -7.94
N ALA A 12 -6.06 0.52 -8.36
CA ALA A 12 -5.10 -0.03 -9.33
C ALA A 12 -3.90 -0.62 -8.60
N GLY A 13 -3.65 -1.91 -8.82
CA GLY A 13 -2.49 -2.61 -8.28
C GLY A 13 -1.24 -2.44 -9.13
N THR A 14 -0.07 -2.60 -8.50
CA THR A 14 1.24 -2.64 -9.16
C THR A 14 1.61 -1.37 -9.92
N VAL A 15 1.30 -0.21 -9.34
CA VAL A 15 1.69 1.10 -9.89
C VAL A 15 3.15 1.40 -9.52
N LEU A 16 3.99 1.56 -10.54
CA LEU A 16 5.42 1.79 -10.41
C LEU A 16 5.83 3.22 -10.79
N THR A 17 5.07 3.87 -11.67
CA THR A 17 5.42 5.18 -12.25
C THR A 17 4.31 6.20 -12.06
N ALA A 18 4.68 7.49 -12.11
CA ALA A 18 3.76 8.62 -12.11
C ALA A 18 2.69 8.50 -13.22
N GLN A 19 3.12 8.17 -14.44
CA GLN A 19 2.23 7.99 -15.58
C GLN A 19 1.20 6.87 -15.35
N GLN A 20 1.59 5.76 -14.69
CA GLN A 20 0.64 4.71 -14.33
C GLN A 20 -0.36 5.18 -13.26
N ALA A 21 0.06 6.06 -12.34
CA ALA A 21 -0.82 6.64 -11.35
C ALA A 21 -1.88 7.56 -12.01
N ASP A 22 -1.47 8.36 -12.99
CA ASP A 22 -2.39 9.21 -13.76
C ASP A 22 -3.41 8.36 -14.53
N ILE A 23 -2.94 7.35 -15.27
CA ILE A 23 -3.81 6.42 -15.99
C ILE A 23 -4.80 5.74 -15.05
N ALA A 24 -4.35 5.31 -13.87
CA ALA A 24 -5.22 4.69 -12.87
C ALA A 24 -6.28 5.67 -12.35
N LYS A 25 -5.90 6.92 -12.07
CA LYS A 25 -6.83 7.97 -11.63
C LYS A 25 -7.86 8.28 -12.70
N GLU A 26 -7.44 8.41 -13.96
CA GLU A 26 -8.31 8.65 -15.12
C GLU A 26 -9.27 7.48 -15.37
N ALA A 27 -8.80 6.23 -15.18
CA ALA A 27 -9.65 5.04 -15.21
C ALA A 27 -10.65 4.97 -14.04
N GLY A 28 -10.56 5.91 -13.10
CA GLY A 28 -11.46 6.05 -11.98
C GLY A 28 -11.04 5.23 -10.76
N ALA A 29 -9.79 4.79 -10.63
CA ALA A 29 -9.32 4.18 -9.38
C ALA A 29 -9.47 5.15 -8.20
N SER A 30 -9.96 4.64 -7.08
CA SER A 30 -10.08 5.41 -5.84
C SER A 30 -8.72 5.71 -5.23
N PHE A 31 -7.78 4.76 -5.32
CA PHE A 31 -6.39 4.90 -4.92
C PHE A 31 -5.51 3.93 -5.71
N VAL A 32 -4.19 4.13 -5.64
CA VAL A 32 -3.19 3.27 -6.29
C VAL A 32 -2.37 2.50 -5.26
N ILE A 33 -1.93 1.31 -5.63
CA ILE A 33 -1.10 0.45 -4.78
C ILE A 33 0.21 0.18 -5.52
N SER A 34 1.34 0.47 -4.87
CA SER A 34 2.66 0.08 -5.37
C SER A 34 3.19 -1.14 -4.61
N PRO A 35 4.00 -2.02 -5.24
CA PRO A 35 4.59 -3.17 -4.56
C PRO A 35 5.71 -2.75 -3.59
N GLY A 36 6.26 -1.55 -3.74
CA GLY A 36 7.32 -1.03 -2.89
C GLY A 36 7.23 0.47 -2.70
N TYR A 37 7.96 0.97 -1.72
CA TYR A 37 8.05 2.39 -1.43
C TYR A 37 9.06 3.07 -2.37
N ASN A 38 8.56 3.77 -3.39
CA ASN A 38 9.37 4.62 -4.25
C ASN A 38 9.06 6.10 -3.93
N PRO A 39 9.99 6.85 -3.31
CA PRO A 39 9.76 8.24 -2.93
C PRO A 39 9.29 9.11 -4.10
N LYS A 40 9.84 8.92 -5.30
CA LYS A 40 9.46 9.73 -6.48
C LYS A 40 7.99 9.54 -6.85
N THR A 41 7.51 8.30 -6.82
CA THR A 41 6.13 7.97 -7.16
C THR A 41 5.19 8.41 -6.04
N VAL A 42 5.58 8.20 -4.78
CA VAL A 42 4.81 8.63 -3.60
C VAL A 42 4.65 10.15 -3.60
N ASP A 43 5.75 10.90 -3.70
CA ASP A 43 5.74 12.36 -3.67
C ASP A 43 4.94 12.92 -4.86
N TYR A 44 5.05 12.31 -6.05
CA TYR A 44 4.21 12.65 -7.20
C TYR A 44 2.71 12.45 -6.91
N CYS A 45 2.33 11.29 -6.38
CA CYS A 45 0.93 10.99 -6.08
C CYS A 45 0.37 11.98 -5.06
N LEU A 46 1.12 12.25 -3.99
CA LEU A 46 0.73 13.22 -2.95
C LEU A 46 0.58 14.64 -3.51
N HIS A 47 1.51 15.11 -4.34
CA HIS A 47 1.42 16.44 -4.96
C HIS A 47 0.24 16.59 -5.93
N ASN A 48 -0.17 15.50 -6.59
CA ASN A 48 -1.27 15.52 -7.56
C ASN A 48 -2.62 15.08 -6.98
N GLY A 49 -2.72 14.90 -5.65
CA GLY A 49 -3.98 14.48 -5.00
C GLY A 49 -4.42 13.07 -5.38
N ILE A 50 -3.47 12.18 -5.68
CA ILE A 50 -3.68 10.76 -5.94
C ILE A 50 -3.36 10.01 -4.65
N ASP A 51 -4.35 9.34 -4.08
CA ASP A 51 -4.14 8.49 -2.91
C ASP A 51 -3.29 7.26 -3.28
N ILE A 52 -2.22 7.02 -2.51
CA ILE A 52 -1.28 5.92 -2.73
C ILE A 52 -1.10 5.08 -1.47
N VAL A 53 -1.09 3.77 -1.65
CA VAL A 53 -0.81 2.77 -0.61
C VAL A 53 0.45 2.00 -1.00
N PRO A 54 1.64 2.46 -0.56
CA PRO A 54 2.88 1.83 -0.94
C PRO A 54 3.18 0.56 -0.15
N GLY A 55 3.82 -0.39 -0.82
CA GLY A 55 4.39 -1.60 -0.23
C GLY A 55 5.60 -1.30 0.66
N ILE A 56 5.61 -1.83 1.87
CA ILE A 56 6.73 -1.73 2.83
C ILE A 56 7.04 -3.09 3.44
N ASN A 57 8.28 -3.28 3.89
CA ASN A 57 8.70 -4.52 4.55
C ASN A 57 9.53 -4.31 5.82
N ASN A 58 9.78 -3.06 6.23
CA ASN A 58 10.58 -2.75 7.40
C ASN A 58 10.07 -1.48 8.13
N PRO A 59 10.41 -1.31 9.43
CA PRO A 59 9.96 -0.15 10.22
C PRO A 59 10.48 1.20 9.73
N SER A 60 11.70 1.29 9.18
CA SER A 60 12.24 2.55 8.68
C SER A 60 11.40 3.13 7.54
N GLN A 61 10.82 2.28 6.70
CA GLN A 61 9.87 2.72 5.67
C GLN A 61 8.53 3.21 6.26
N ILE A 62 8.12 2.73 7.43
CA ILE A 62 6.94 3.24 8.14
C ILE A 62 7.19 4.68 8.56
N GLU A 63 8.32 4.96 9.21
CA GLU A 63 8.68 6.33 9.65
C GLU A 63 8.69 7.31 8.47
N VAL A 64 9.36 6.95 7.38
CA VAL A 64 9.44 7.74 6.15
C VAL A 64 8.06 7.99 5.51
N ALA A 65 7.15 7.03 5.62
CA ALA A 65 5.78 7.17 5.13
C ALA A 65 4.92 8.06 6.03
N LEU A 66 5.09 7.95 7.35
CA LEU A 66 4.40 8.78 8.33
C LEU A 66 4.81 10.24 8.23
N GLU A 67 6.09 10.52 7.98
CA GLU A 67 6.59 11.88 7.72
C GLU A 67 5.89 12.54 6.51
N ARG A 68 5.43 11.74 5.55
CA ARG A 68 4.66 12.20 4.38
C ARG A 68 3.15 12.17 4.59
N GLY A 69 2.69 11.88 5.80
CA GLY A 69 1.27 11.84 6.14
C GLY A 69 0.53 10.60 5.62
N LEU A 70 1.23 9.57 5.16
CA LEU A 70 0.60 8.31 4.75
C LEU A 70 0.11 7.55 5.99
N THR A 71 -1.17 7.20 6.02
CA THR A 71 -1.81 6.47 7.12
C THR A 71 -2.17 5.02 6.78
N LEU A 72 -2.06 4.67 5.50
CA LEU A 72 -2.36 3.36 4.94
C LEU A 72 -1.16 2.87 4.13
N LEU A 73 -0.62 1.72 4.52
CA LEU A 73 0.52 1.07 3.89
C LEU A 73 0.18 -0.39 3.57
N LYS A 74 0.82 -0.97 2.56
CA LYS A 74 0.72 -2.40 2.24
C LYS A 74 1.94 -3.10 2.77
N PHE A 75 1.80 -4.18 3.55
CA PHE A 75 2.95 -4.99 3.93
C PHE A 75 3.30 -5.95 2.79
N PHE A 76 4.44 -5.76 2.13
CA PHE A 76 4.84 -6.54 0.96
C PHE A 76 6.36 -6.55 0.73
N PRO A 77 6.96 -7.68 0.32
CA PRO A 77 6.35 -9.00 0.13
C PRO A 77 6.18 -9.75 1.46
N SER A 78 4.94 -10.16 1.77
CA SER A 78 4.59 -10.82 3.04
C SER A 78 5.24 -12.20 3.21
N ARG A 79 5.46 -12.92 2.10
CA ARG A 79 6.01 -14.29 2.09
C ARG A 79 7.48 -14.38 2.50
N SER A 80 8.27 -13.33 2.28
CA SER A 80 9.70 -13.31 2.62
C SER A 80 9.97 -12.88 4.06
N PHE A 81 8.97 -12.31 4.74
CA PHE A 81 9.10 -12.02 6.16
C PHE A 81 8.96 -13.33 6.94
N TRP A 82 9.90 -13.56 7.85
CA TRP A 82 10.18 -14.80 8.61
C TRP A 82 9.00 -15.48 9.33
N TRP A 83 7.82 -14.88 9.31
CA TRP A 83 6.63 -15.37 9.99
C TRP A 83 6.07 -16.69 9.42
N SER A 84 6.36 -17.02 8.15
CA SER A 84 5.74 -18.16 7.48
C SER A 84 6.33 -19.55 7.79
N LYS A 85 7.49 -19.69 8.44
CA LYS A 85 8.11 -21.02 8.59
C LYS A 85 8.35 -21.55 10.00
N ASN A 86 8.38 -20.73 11.07
CA ASN A 86 8.65 -21.22 12.43
C ASN A 86 8.17 -20.26 13.56
N ALA A 87 6.97 -19.68 13.46
CA ALA A 87 6.44 -18.82 14.52
C ALA A 87 5.99 -19.61 15.77
N LYS A 88 6.94 -20.19 16.52
CA LYS A 88 6.78 -20.38 17.96
C LYS A 88 6.97 -19.01 18.60
N SER A 89 5.87 -18.46 19.09
CA SER A 89 5.79 -17.19 19.81
C SER A 89 6.89 -17.07 20.86
N ASN A 90 7.59 -15.94 20.87
CA ASN A 90 8.09 -15.31 22.10
C ASN A 90 8.13 -13.79 21.89
N GLY A 91 7.11 -13.12 22.44
CA GLY A 91 7.22 -11.79 23.05
C GLY A 91 7.81 -10.65 22.23
N GLY A 92 7.09 -10.17 21.23
CA GLY A 92 7.27 -8.82 20.67
C GLY A 92 5.92 -8.30 20.20
N HIS A 93 5.20 -7.58 21.06
CA HIS A 93 3.97 -6.90 20.66
C HIS A 93 4.31 -5.84 19.61
N LEU A 94 4.03 -6.12 18.34
CA LEU A 94 3.96 -5.09 17.31
C LEU A 94 2.49 -4.66 17.16
N THR A 95 1.95 -4.00 18.18
CA THR A 95 0.65 -3.33 18.06
C THR A 95 0.86 -2.00 17.36
N LEU A 96 1.02 -2.03 16.04
CA LEU A 96 0.95 -0.84 15.22
C LEU A 96 -0.54 -0.53 15.00
N LYS A 97 -1.07 0.49 15.68
CA LYS A 97 -2.34 1.14 15.30
C LYS A 97 -2.11 2.01 14.04
N PHE A 98 -1.67 1.36 12.97
CA PHE A 98 -1.78 1.86 11.60
C PHE A 98 -2.64 0.84 10.88
N ASN A 99 -3.60 1.28 10.07
CA ASN A 99 -4.41 0.36 9.27
C ASN A 99 -3.50 -0.25 8.19
N LEU A 100 -2.68 -1.23 8.57
CA LEU A 100 -1.85 -2.00 7.66
C LEU A 100 -2.77 -3.03 7.01
N CYS A 101 -3.24 -2.73 5.81
CA CYS A 101 -4.10 -3.64 5.08
C CYS A 101 -3.24 -4.73 4.43
N LEU A 102 -3.41 -5.98 4.86
CA LEU A 102 -2.94 -7.14 4.11
C LEU A 102 -3.84 -7.31 2.90
N LEU A 103 -3.55 -6.55 1.84
CA LEU A 103 -4.13 -6.81 0.52
C LEU A 103 -3.38 -7.99 -0.07
N GLU A 104 -3.87 -9.20 0.21
CA GLU A 104 -3.51 -10.37 -0.57
C GLU A 104 -3.91 -10.12 -2.03
N GLU A 105 -3.02 -10.48 -2.95
CA GLU A 105 -3.29 -10.32 -4.37
C GLU A 105 -4.46 -11.23 -4.76
N LEU A 106 -5.65 -10.64 -4.92
CA LEU A 106 -6.69 -11.22 -5.77
C LEU A 106 -6.21 -11.07 -7.20
N VAL A 107 -5.40 -12.04 -7.64
CA VAL A 107 -5.17 -12.35 -9.05
C VAL A 107 -6.37 -13.13 -9.58
#